data_AF-A0A7M1QEP2-F1
#
_entry.id   AF-A0A7M1QEP2-F1
#
_cell.length_a   1.000
_cell.length_b   1.000
_cell.length_c   1.000
_cell.angle_alpha   90.00
_cell.angle_beta   90.00
_cell.angle_gamma   90.00
#
_symmetry.space_group_name_H-M   'P 1'
#
loop_
_entity.id
_entity.type
_entity.pdbx_description
1 polymer ?
#
loop_
_entity_poly.entity_id
_entity_poly.type
_entity_poly.pdbx_seq_one_letter_code
_entity_poly.pdbx_strand_id
1 'polypeptide(L)'
;MDSIRRTLLGQLARLSAGAALIPLANIASAGINQQPPRREGDSTKRYGMLIDLRQCIGCQACTVSCHIENAAPLGSFRTTVSQYEVEHHETGEVATFMLPRLCNHCEDPPCVPVCPVEATFQRQDGIVVVDSDRCVGCAYCVNACPYDARFINERTQTADKCTFCAHRLEAGLLPACVESCVGGARIIGDMRDPNSQISRMIAEHRDELMVLQPEKNTLPQVFYLGMDERFVTRPLAEPVALEVLDPHGKEMGYEFRH
;
A
#
# COMPACT_ATOMS: atom_id res chain seq x y z
N MET A 1 -26.24 -18.03 0.87
CA MET A 1 -26.72 -17.60 2.21
C MET A 1 -27.95 -18.39 2.73
N ASP A 2 -28.24 -19.60 2.24
CA ASP A 2 -29.53 -20.28 2.53
C ASP A 2 -29.43 -21.67 3.19
N SER A 3 -28.24 -22.28 3.22
CA SER A 3 -28.04 -23.61 3.83
C SER A 3 -27.89 -23.52 5.36
N ILE A 4 -27.11 -22.56 5.85
CA ILE A 4 -26.80 -22.39 7.28
C ILE A 4 -28.06 -22.11 8.12
N ARG A 5 -28.99 -21.30 7.60
CA ARG A 5 -30.27 -21.02 8.30
C ARG A 5 -31.17 -22.25 8.39
N ARG A 6 -31.20 -23.10 7.37
CA ARG A 6 -32.01 -24.33 7.37
C ARG A 6 -31.43 -25.38 8.33
N THR A 7 -30.10 -25.48 8.43
CA THR A 7 -29.46 -26.37 9.40
C THR A 7 -29.68 -25.91 10.84
N LEU A 8 -29.63 -24.59 11.09
CA LEU A 8 -29.87 -24.02 12.42
C LEU A 8 -31.31 -24.24 12.91
N LEU A 9 -32.30 -24.02 12.03
CA LEU A 9 -33.72 -24.23 12.33
C LEU A 9 -34.07 -25.72 12.50
N GLY A 10 -33.42 -26.61 11.72
CA GLY A 10 -33.57 -28.06 11.86
C GLY A 10 -33.00 -28.62 13.17
N GLN A 11 -31.97 -27.99 13.73
CA GLN A 11 -31.39 -28.39 15.01
C GLN A 11 -32.20 -27.89 16.21
N LEU A 12 -32.86 -26.73 16.11
CA LEU A 12 -33.73 -26.20 17.16
C LEU A 12 -35.01 -27.03 17.36
N ALA A 13 -35.52 -27.67 16.30
CA ALA A 13 -36.73 -28.49 16.36
C ALA A 13 -36.55 -29.87 17.01
N ARG A 14 -35.31 -30.28 17.36
CA ARG A 14 -35.00 -31.57 18.00
C ARG A 14 -34.80 -31.49 19.51
N LEU A 15 -35.19 -30.38 20.14
CA LEU A 15 -35.20 -30.22 21.60
C LEU A 15 -36.56 -30.67 22.18
N SER A 16 -36.83 -31.97 22.10
CA SER A 16 -37.90 -32.60 22.89
C SER A 16 -37.29 -33.70 23.77
N ALA A 17 -37.50 -33.54 25.09
CA ALA A 17 -37.19 -34.49 26.15
C ALA A 17 -35.69 -34.84 26.37
N GLY A 18 -34.96 -33.91 26.96
CA GLY A 18 -33.62 -34.18 27.49
C GLY A 18 -32.94 -32.91 27.98
N ALA A 19 -33.43 -32.32 29.07
CA ALA A 19 -32.79 -31.19 29.71
C ALA A 19 -31.45 -31.64 30.33
N ALA A 20 -30.40 -31.70 29.50
CA ALA A 20 -29.04 -31.65 29.99
C ALA A 20 -28.83 -30.24 30.55
N LEU A 21 -28.68 -30.14 31.87
CA LEU A 21 -28.21 -28.94 32.56
C LEU A 21 -26.80 -28.61 32.07
N ILE A 22 -26.69 -27.92 30.94
CA ILE A 22 -25.44 -27.28 30.54
C ILE A 22 -25.28 -26.10 31.50
N PRO A 23 -24.22 -26.05 32.32
CA PRO A 23 -24.00 -24.92 33.20
C PRO A 23 -23.78 -23.69 32.33
N LEU A 24 -24.76 -22.77 32.37
CA LEU A 24 -24.74 -21.47 31.70
C LEU A 24 -23.60 -20.56 32.19
N ALA A 25 -22.78 -21.01 33.14
CA ALA A 25 -21.66 -20.27 33.70
C ALA A 25 -20.49 -20.05 32.72
N ASN A 26 -20.44 -20.77 31.59
CA ASN A 26 -19.36 -20.65 30.60
C ASN A 26 -19.75 -19.92 29.31
N ILE A 27 -20.88 -19.22 29.27
CA ILE A 27 -21.03 -18.14 28.27
C ILE A 27 -20.20 -16.97 28.81
N ALA A 28 -18.88 -17.12 28.70
CA ALA A 28 -17.95 -16.01 28.79
C ALA A 28 -18.51 -14.92 27.88
N SER A 29 -18.51 -13.69 28.40
CA SER A 29 -18.88 -12.50 27.66
C SER A 29 -18.00 -12.39 26.41
N ALA A 30 -18.42 -13.03 25.32
CA ALA A 30 -18.00 -12.65 23.98
C ALA A 30 -18.52 -11.23 23.84
N GLY A 31 -17.63 -10.26 24.11
CA GLY A 31 -17.96 -8.86 23.98
C GLY A 31 -18.61 -8.64 22.62
N ILE A 32 -19.67 -7.83 22.59
CA ILE A 32 -20.49 -7.57 21.40
C ILE A 32 -19.63 -7.02 20.22
N ASN A 33 -18.38 -6.62 20.49
CA ASN A 33 -17.36 -6.18 19.55
C ASN A 33 -15.99 -6.87 19.77
N GLN A 34 -15.91 -8.21 19.82
CA GLN A 34 -14.61 -8.88 19.74
C GLN A 34 -14.08 -8.84 18.30
N GLN A 35 -13.24 -7.85 18.01
CA GLN A 35 -12.50 -7.78 16.75
C GLN A 35 -11.25 -8.68 16.81
N PRO A 36 -10.76 -9.23 15.68
CA PRO A 36 -9.60 -10.12 15.66
C PRO A 36 -8.33 -9.41 16.19
N PRO A 37 -7.39 -10.13 16.84
CA PRO A 37 -6.17 -9.52 17.37
C PRO A 37 -5.34 -8.90 16.24
N ARG A 38 -4.89 -7.65 16.43
CA ARG A 38 -4.05 -6.94 15.46
C ARG A 38 -2.59 -7.38 15.58
N ARG A 39 -1.87 -7.34 14.46
CA ARG A 39 -0.40 -7.40 14.45
C ARG A 39 0.14 -5.98 14.63
N GLU A 40 0.58 -5.67 15.83
CA GLU A 40 0.99 -4.31 16.22
C GLU A 40 2.38 -3.92 15.70
N GLY A 41 3.20 -4.87 15.27
CA GLY A 41 4.58 -4.62 14.84
C GLY A 41 5.55 -4.44 16.01
N ASP A 42 6.77 -4.01 15.69
CA ASP A 42 7.87 -3.88 16.66
C ASP A 42 8.02 -2.43 17.13
N SER A 43 7.65 -2.14 18.38
CA SER A 43 7.76 -0.80 18.96
C SER A 43 9.16 -0.22 18.99
N THR A 44 10.22 -1.04 18.88
CA THR A 44 11.60 -0.56 18.89
C THR A 44 12.01 0.06 17.55
N LYS A 45 11.30 -0.27 16.46
CA LYS A 45 11.68 0.13 15.10
C LYS A 45 10.86 1.31 14.58
N ARG A 46 11.36 1.95 13.53
CA ARG A 46 10.59 2.85 12.67
C ARG A 46 10.98 2.63 11.21
N TYR A 47 10.13 1.95 10.44
CA TYR A 47 10.41 1.71 9.04
C TYR A 47 10.21 2.95 8.18
N GLY A 48 11.14 3.18 7.28
CA GLY A 48 11.01 4.12 6.17
C GLY A 48 11.63 3.54 4.90
N MET A 49 11.39 4.20 3.78
CA MET A 49 12.01 3.85 2.50
C MET A 49 12.64 5.09 1.87
N LEU A 50 13.81 4.92 1.26
CA LEU A 50 14.43 5.91 0.38
C LEU A 50 14.45 5.34 -1.04
N ILE A 51 14.10 6.17 -2.01
CA ILE A 51 14.15 5.84 -3.44
C ILE A 51 15.16 6.78 -4.10
N ASP A 52 16.32 6.24 -4.47
CA ASP A 52 17.37 6.94 -5.21
C ASP A 52 17.05 6.93 -6.71
N LEU A 53 16.50 8.02 -7.21
CA LEU A 53 16.09 8.16 -8.61
C LEU A 53 17.31 8.22 -9.55
N ARG A 54 18.50 8.55 -9.05
CA ARG A 54 19.76 8.50 -9.83
C ARG A 54 20.10 7.07 -10.27
N GLN A 55 19.54 6.07 -9.58
CA GLN A 55 19.75 4.64 -9.84
C GLN A 55 18.51 3.97 -10.46
N CYS A 56 17.39 4.68 -10.60
CA CYS A 56 16.15 4.10 -11.11
C CYS A 56 16.08 4.15 -12.64
N ILE A 57 16.24 3.00 -13.29
CA ILE A 57 16.15 2.87 -14.76
C ILE A 57 14.74 2.53 -15.29
N GLY A 58 13.71 2.55 -14.44
CA GLY A 58 12.32 2.31 -14.90
C GLY A 58 11.97 0.86 -15.30
N CYS A 59 12.81 -0.13 -15.00
CA CYS A 59 12.68 -1.52 -15.50
C CYS A 59 11.41 -2.32 -15.06
N GLN A 60 10.52 -1.75 -14.25
CA GLN A 60 9.29 -2.38 -13.73
C GLN A 60 9.47 -3.66 -12.90
N ALA A 61 10.70 -4.13 -12.62
CA ALA A 61 10.94 -5.32 -11.80
C ALA A 61 10.26 -5.24 -10.43
N CYS A 62 10.32 -4.07 -9.79
CA CYS A 62 9.66 -3.80 -8.51
C CYS A 62 8.12 -3.85 -8.57
N THR A 63 7.52 -3.47 -9.69
CA THR A 63 6.07 -3.55 -9.93
C THR A 63 5.64 -5.01 -10.05
N VAL A 64 6.36 -5.79 -10.87
CA VAL A 64 6.06 -7.21 -11.13
C VAL A 64 6.26 -8.05 -9.87
N SER A 65 7.40 -7.91 -9.19
CA SER A 65 7.70 -8.69 -7.98
C SER A 65 6.70 -8.40 -6.86
N CYS A 66 6.30 -7.13 -6.68
CA CYS A 66 5.29 -6.78 -5.71
C CYS A 66 3.93 -7.41 -6.03
N HIS A 67 3.52 -7.40 -7.30
CA HIS A 67 2.26 -7.99 -7.73
C HIS A 67 2.23 -9.50 -7.47
N ILE A 68 3.30 -10.23 -7.82
CA ILE A 68 3.44 -11.68 -7.60
C ILE A 68 3.45 -12.00 -6.10
N GLU A 69 4.35 -11.37 -5.33
CA GLU A 69 4.53 -11.64 -3.90
C GLU A 69 3.25 -11.42 -3.09
N ASN A 70 2.48 -10.38 -3.47
CA ASN A 70 1.31 -9.96 -2.70
C ASN A 70 -0.02 -10.41 -3.33
N ALA A 71 0.03 -11.18 -4.43
CA ALA A 71 -1.12 -11.65 -5.18
C ALA A 71 -2.16 -10.55 -5.47
N ALA A 72 -1.68 -9.35 -5.83
CA ALA A 72 -2.54 -8.20 -6.14
C ALA A 72 -3.48 -8.55 -7.31
N PRO A 73 -4.74 -8.07 -7.32
CA PRO A 73 -5.65 -8.34 -8.43
C PRO A 73 -5.17 -7.64 -9.71
N LEU A 74 -5.59 -8.16 -10.86
CA LEU A 74 -5.30 -7.54 -12.15
C LEU A 74 -5.82 -6.09 -12.18
N GLY A 75 -5.08 -5.20 -12.86
CA GLY A 75 -5.40 -3.77 -12.91
C GLY A 75 -5.09 -2.98 -11.64
N SER A 76 -4.71 -3.65 -10.54
CA SER A 76 -4.36 -3.00 -9.28
C SER A 76 -2.89 -3.17 -8.93
N PHE A 77 -2.26 -2.07 -8.51
CA PHE A 77 -0.83 -2.02 -8.25
C PHE A 77 -0.54 -1.44 -6.88
N ARG A 78 0.21 -2.19 -6.05
CA ARG A 78 0.72 -1.69 -4.76
C ARG A 78 1.93 -0.77 -4.93
N THR A 79 2.61 -0.85 -6.07
CA THR A 79 3.65 0.10 -6.50
C THR A 79 3.64 0.21 -8.02
N THR A 80 3.93 1.39 -8.55
CA THR A 80 4.04 1.66 -9.99
C THR A 80 5.34 2.39 -10.26
N VAL A 81 5.81 2.39 -11.51
CA VAL A 81 6.88 3.29 -11.97
C VAL A 81 6.37 4.01 -13.20
N SER A 82 6.17 5.32 -13.08
CA SER A 82 5.73 6.18 -14.18
C SER A 82 6.94 6.80 -14.86
N GLN A 83 6.94 6.79 -16.20
CA GLN A 83 7.92 7.49 -17.02
C GLN A 83 7.36 8.87 -17.40
N TYR A 84 8.19 9.90 -17.26
CA TYR A 84 7.86 11.27 -17.61
C TYR A 84 8.91 11.82 -18.57
N GLU A 85 8.47 12.40 -19.67
CA GLU A 85 9.32 13.22 -20.53
C GLU A 85 9.23 14.66 -20.06
N VAL A 86 10.38 15.32 -20.00
CA VAL A 86 10.52 16.62 -19.38
C VAL A 86 11.43 17.47 -20.26
N GLU A 87 10.92 18.62 -20.67
CA GLU A 87 11.68 19.61 -21.43
C GLU A 87 12.28 20.65 -20.49
N HIS A 88 13.54 21.00 -20.72
CA HIS A 88 14.18 22.14 -20.08
C HIS A 88 13.77 23.43 -20.81
N HIS A 89 13.00 24.28 -20.14
CA HIS A 89 12.35 25.45 -20.76
C HIS A 89 13.33 26.43 -21.43
N GLU A 90 14.58 26.51 -20.99
CA GLU A 90 15.56 27.44 -21.56
C GLU A 90 16.39 26.85 -22.70
N THR A 91 16.69 25.55 -22.65
CA THR A 91 17.60 24.89 -23.62
C THR A 91 16.85 24.06 -24.65
N GLY A 92 15.57 23.72 -24.40
CA GLY A 92 14.79 22.79 -25.21
C GLY A 92 15.28 21.34 -25.10
N GLU A 93 16.21 21.04 -24.17
CA GLU A 93 16.70 19.68 -23.98
C GLU A 93 15.62 18.81 -23.33
N VAL A 94 15.43 17.61 -23.87
CA VAL A 94 14.47 16.63 -23.37
C VAL A 94 15.19 15.60 -22.51
N ALA A 95 14.64 15.33 -21.33
CA ALA A 95 15.09 14.30 -20.41
C ALA A 95 13.92 13.40 -20.00
N THR A 96 14.25 12.17 -19.62
CA THR A 96 13.27 11.20 -19.13
C THR A 96 13.49 10.91 -17.66
N PHE A 97 12.43 11.02 -16.86
CA PHE A 97 12.44 10.72 -15.44
C PHE A 97 11.57 9.50 -15.13
N MET A 98 12.08 8.65 -14.24
CA MET A 98 11.37 7.49 -13.74
C MET A 98 10.95 7.77 -12.31
N LEU A 99 9.65 7.77 -12.03
CA LEU A 99 9.12 8.01 -10.69
C LEU A 99 8.39 6.77 -10.16
N PRO A 100 9.08 5.95 -9.33
CA PRO A 100 8.44 4.90 -8.56
C PRO A 100 7.51 5.48 -7.49
N ARG A 101 6.25 5.05 -7.48
CA ARG A 101 5.26 5.45 -6.46
C ARG A 101 4.70 4.23 -5.74
N LEU A 102 4.39 4.41 -4.46
CA LEU A 102 3.74 3.43 -3.58
C LEU A 102 3.10 4.16 -2.38
N CYS A 103 2.51 3.42 -1.44
CA CYS A 103 2.06 4.01 -0.19
C CYS A 103 3.24 4.63 0.57
N ASN A 104 3.08 5.88 1.01
CA ASN A 104 4.12 6.62 1.72
C ASN A 104 4.28 6.23 3.20
N HIS A 105 3.42 5.34 3.72
CA HIS A 105 3.41 4.94 5.15
C HIS A 105 3.55 6.14 6.10
N CYS A 106 2.79 7.19 5.80
CA CYS A 106 2.75 8.50 6.44
C CYS A 106 2.78 8.43 7.99
N GLU A 107 3.48 9.36 8.63
CA GLU A 107 3.45 9.52 10.09
C GLU A 107 2.09 10.09 10.55
N ASP A 108 1.50 11.00 9.78
CA ASP A 108 0.13 11.47 9.99
C ASP A 108 -0.77 10.97 8.83
N PRO A 109 -1.22 9.70 8.86
CA PRO A 109 -1.92 9.09 7.75
C PRO A 109 -3.41 9.50 7.73
N PRO A 110 -3.88 10.35 6.80
CA PRO A 110 -5.29 10.79 6.75
C PRO A 110 -6.28 9.64 6.50
N CYS A 111 -5.76 8.55 5.94
CA CYS A 111 -6.50 7.33 5.66
C CYS A 111 -6.87 6.50 6.91
N VAL A 112 -6.21 6.71 8.06
CA VAL A 112 -6.51 6.01 9.33
C VAL A 112 -7.77 6.55 10.02
N PRO A 113 -7.87 7.84 10.37
CA PRO A 113 -9.02 8.34 11.14
C PRO A 113 -10.36 8.30 10.37
N VAL A 114 -10.32 8.22 9.03
CA VAL A 114 -11.55 8.12 8.21
C VAL A 114 -12.18 6.74 8.18
N CYS A 115 -11.56 5.71 8.78
CA CYS A 115 -12.06 4.35 8.71
C CYS A 115 -13.11 4.09 9.81
N PRO A 116 -14.40 3.88 9.47
CA PRO A 116 -15.47 3.79 10.47
C PRO A 116 -15.43 2.51 11.31
N VAL A 117 -14.68 1.50 10.86
CA VAL A 117 -14.54 0.18 11.50
C VAL A 117 -13.12 -0.08 12.00
N GLU A 118 -12.25 0.94 11.92
CA GLU A 118 -10.84 0.86 12.33
C GLU A 118 -10.07 -0.32 11.71
N ALA A 119 -10.39 -0.65 10.47
CA ALA A 119 -9.72 -1.71 9.72
C ALA A 119 -8.34 -1.28 9.26
N THR A 120 -8.15 -0.02 8.87
CA THR A 120 -6.82 0.52 8.56
C THR A 120 -6.25 1.20 9.80
N PHE A 121 -4.99 0.89 10.13
CA PHE A 121 -4.31 1.39 11.31
C PHE A 121 -2.81 1.52 11.03
N GLN A 122 -2.12 2.30 11.86
CA GLN A 122 -0.66 2.41 11.87
C GLN A 122 -0.11 1.49 12.96
N ARG A 123 0.85 0.64 12.59
CA ARG A 123 1.60 -0.20 13.52
C ARG A 123 2.57 0.62 14.36
N GLN A 124 3.06 0.03 15.45
CA GLN A 124 4.08 0.63 16.34
C GLN A 124 5.42 0.89 15.62
N ASP A 125 5.71 0.12 14.57
CA ASP A 125 6.88 0.30 13.71
C ASP A 125 6.67 1.32 12.56
N GLY A 126 5.53 2.02 12.55
CA GLY A 126 5.18 3.05 11.57
C GLY A 126 4.50 2.53 10.30
N ILE A 127 4.44 1.21 10.09
CA ILE A 127 3.82 0.66 8.89
C ILE A 127 2.29 0.77 8.99
N VAL A 128 1.70 1.65 8.16
CA VAL A 128 0.25 1.67 7.94
C VAL A 128 -0.18 0.37 7.25
N VAL A 129 -1.23 -0.31 7.73
CA VAL A 129 -1.77 -1.58 7.19
C VAL A 129 -3.30 -1.59 7.18
N VAL A 130 -3.90 -2.60 6.55
CA VAL A 130 -5.35 -2.84 6.55
C VAL A 130 -5.59 -4.26 7.06
N ASP A 131 -6.47 -4.40 8.05
CA ASP A 131 -7.05 -5.66 8.49
C ASP A 131 -8.24 -5.99 7.58
N SER A 132 -8.06 -6.98 6.70
CA SER A 132 -9.10 -7.41 5.77
C SER A 132 -10.30 -8.05 6.46
N ASP A 133 -10.14 -8.66 7.64
CA ASP A 133 -11.24 -9.30 8.37
C ASP A 133 -12.20 -8.26 8.99
N ARG A 134 -11.68 -7.05 9.24
CA ARG A 134 -12.47 -5.90 9.74
C ARG A 134 -12.99 -4.99 8.65
N CYS A 135 -12.38 -5.01 7.47
CA CYS A 135 -12.66 -4.05 6.41
C CYS A 135 -14.03 -4.29 5.77
N VAL A 136 -14.86 -3.24 5.70
CA VAL A 136 -16.21 -3.29 5.09
C VAL A 136 -16.26 -2.75 3.66
N GLY A 137 -15.11 -2.48 3.02
CA GLY A 137 -15.06 -2.07 1.61
C GLY A 137 -15.59 -0.66 1.30
N CYS A 138 -15.85 0.20 2.30
CA CYS A 138 -16.48 1.53 2.11
C CYS A 138 -15.66 2.58 1.32
N ALA A 139 -14.41 2.28 0.96
CA ALA A 139 -13.52 3.14 0.18
C ALA A 139 -13.18 4.55 0.74
N TYR A 140 -13.60 4.92 1.96
CA TYR A 140 -13.23 6.22 2.55
C TYR A 140 -11.71 6.41 2.66
N CYS A 141 -10.99 5.37 3.06
CA CYS A 141 -9.53 5.43 3.12
C CYS A 141 -8.87 5.54 1.73
N VAL A 142 -9.53 5.07 0.66
CA VAL A 142 -9.07 5.23 -0.73
C VAL A 142 -9.15 6.70 -1.11
N ASN A 143 -10.32 7.32 -0.94
CA ASN A 143 -10.55 8.73 -1.25
C ASN A 143 -9.72 9.70 -0.40
N ALA A 144 -9.44 9.34 0.86
CA ALA A 144 -8.65 10.19 1.76
C ALA A 144 -7.14 10.15 1.46
N CYS A 145 -6.65 9.19 0.67
CA CYS A 145 -5.23 9.09 0.37
C CYS A 145 -4.86 10.07 -0.75
N PRO A 146 -3.98 11.05 -0.51
CA PRO A 146 -3.65 12.05 -1.53
C PRO A 146 -2.72 11.51 -2.63
N TYR A 147 -2.26 10.26 -2.51
CA TYR A 147 -1.24 9.65 -3.36
C TYR A 147 -1.79 8.62 -4.35
N ASP A 148 -3.10 8.40 -4.39
CA ASP A 148 -3.74 7.33 -5.16
C ASP A 148 -3.12 5.94 -4.85
N ALA A 149 -2.63 5.76 -3.62
CA ALA A 149 -1.84 4.58 -3.22
C ALA A 149 -2.70 3.45 -2.62
N ARG A 150 -4.02 3.56 -2.70
CA ARG A 150 -5.02 2.62 -2.18
C ARG A 150 -6.03 2.32 -3.26
N PHE A 151 -6.58 1.12 -3.23
CA PHE A 151 -7.66 0.68 -4.11
C PHE A 151 -8.57 -0.30 -3.36
N ILE A 152 -9.76 -0.59 -3.91
CA ILE A 152 -10.57 -1.72 -3.44
C ILE A 152 -10.15 -2.96 -4.21
N ASN A 153 -9.68 -3.96 -3.48
CA ASN A 153 -9.29 -5.24 -4.07
C ASN A 153 -10.56 -6.03 -4.42
N GLU A 154 -10.81 -6.19 -5.71
CA GLU A 154 -12.03 -6.82 -6.24
C GLU A 154 -12.20 -8.28 -5.81
N ARG A 155 -11.11 -8.98 -5.48
CA ARG A 155 -11.17 -10.38 -5.04
C ARG A 155 -11.59 -10.50 -3.57
N THR A 156 -11.12 -9.59 -2.72
CA THR A 156 -11.40 -9.63 -1.28
C THR A 156 -12.54 -8.69 -0.87
N GLN A 157 -12.93 -7.75 -1.72
CA GLN A 157 -13.86 -6.66 -1.44
C GLN A 157 -13.39 -5.76 -0.27
N THR A 158 -12.07 -5.71 -0.03
CA THR A 158 -11.44 -4.90 1.02
C THR A 158 -10.50 -3.86 0.44
N ALA A 159 -10.21 -2.81 1.22
CA ALA A 159 -9.19 -1.84 0.83
C ALA A 159 -7.80 -2.47 0.85
N ASP A 160 -6.99 -2.17 -0.16
CA ASP A 160 -5.66 -2.73 -0.36
C ASP A 160 -4.67 -1.63 -0.78
N LYS A 161 -3.39 -1.85 -0.49
CA LYS A 161 -2.26 -0.94 -0.73
C LYS A 161 -0.92 -1.62 -0.42
N CYS A 162 0.19 -0.94 -0.71
CA CYS A 162 1.50 -1.37 -0.21
C CYS A 162 1.50 -1.55 1.31
N THR A 163 2.18 -2.59 1.78
CA THR A 163 2.33 -2.97 3.18
C THR A 163 3.80 -2.94 3.64
N PHE A 164 4.70 -2.34 2.84
CA PHE A 164 6.15 -2.53 2.95
C PHE A 164 6.58 -4.01 3.02
N CYS A 165 5.75 -4.93 2.52
CA CYS A 165 5.92 -6.37 2.71
C CYS A 165 6.19 -6.70 4.20
N ALA A 166 5.35 -6.18 5.10
CA ALA A 166 5.46 -6.44 6.55
C ALA A 166 5.68 -7.92 6.88
N HIS A 167 5.04 -8.83 6.14
CA HIS A 167 5.21 -10.28 6.30
C HIS A 167 6.64 -10.78 6.01
N ARG A 168 7.38 -10.13 5.12
CA ARG A 168 8.79 -10.41 4.83
C ARG A 168 9.71 -9.78 5.87
N LEU A 169 9.46 -8.52 6.22
CA LEU A 169 10.25 -7.79 7.22
C LEU A 169 10.22 -8.49 8.59
N GLU A 170 9.07 -9.03 8.99
CA GLU A 170 8.90 -9.85 10.19
C GLU A 170 9.73 -11.14 10.15
N ALA A 171 9.99 -11.68 8.96
CA ALA A 171 10.84 -12.85 8.74
C ALA A 171 12.33 -12.49 8.53
N GLY A 172 12.71 -11.22 8.68
CA GLY A 172 14.08 -10.75 8.43
C GLY A 172 14.46 -10.68 6.95
N LEU A 173 13.48 -10.69 6.05
CA LEU A 173 13.67 -10.62 4.60
C LEU A 173 13.41 -9.20 4.09
N LEU A 174 14.03 -8.85 2.96
CA LEU A 174 13.74 -7.61 2.25
C LEU A 174 12.35 -7.66 1.57
N PRO A 175 11.65 -6.53 1.41
CA PRO A 175 10.46 -6.46 0.57
C PRO A 175 10.76 -6.89 -0.86
N ALA A 176 9.81 -7.56 -1.52
CA ALA A 176 10.02 -8.08 -2.87
C ALA A 176 10.44 -6.99 -3.88
N CYS A 177 9.89 -5.79 -3.76
CA CYS A 177 10.24 -4.65 -4.62
C CYS A 177 11.65 -4.10 -4.39
N VAL A 178 12.22 -4.31 -3.19
CA VAL A 178 13.60 -3.94 -2.84
C VAL A 178 14.55 -5.03 -3.32
N GLU A 179 14.24 -6.30 -3.01
CA GLU A 179 15.04 -7.46 -3.41
C GLU A 179 15.19 -7.60 -4.94
N SER A 180 14.14 -7.29 -5.70
CA SER A 180 14.17 -7.36 -7.17
C SER A 180 14.70 -6.08 -7.85
N CYS A 181 15.16 -5.08 -7.08
CA CYS A 181 15.55 -3.79 -7.64
C CYS A 181 16.94 -3.88 -8.29
N VAL A 182 16.98 -4.04 -9.62
CA VAL A 182 18.24 -4.18 -10.39
C VAL A 182 19.21 -3.02 -10.15
N GLY A 183 18.68 -1.79 -10.10
CA GLY A 183 19.50 -0.60 -9.90
C GLY A 183 19.87 -0.34 -8.45
N GLY A 184 19.33 -1.08 -7.46
CA GLY A 184 19.53 -0.75 -6.04
C GLY A 184 18.84 0.53 -5.57
N ALA A 185 17.96 1.11 -6.40
CA ALA A 185 17.30 2.39 -6.14
C ALA A 185 16.42 2.41 -4.88
N ARG A 186 15.83 1.27 -4.48
CA ARG A 186 14.91 1.21 -3.33
C ARG A 186 15.64 0.69 -2.10
N ILE A 187 15.69 1.50 -1.05
CA ILE A 187 16.36 1.18 0.21
C ILE A 187 15.32 1.27 1.32
N ILE A 188 15.09 0.18 2.05
CA ILE A 188 14.20 0.17 3.21
C ILE A 188 15.00 -0.17 4.46
N GLY A 189 14.60 0.35 5.61
CA GLY A 189 15.22 -0.03 6.88
C GLY A 189 14.59 0.64 8.08
N ASP A 190 15.12 0.31 9.25
CA ASP A 190 14.80 0.99 10.50
C ASP A 190 15.55 2.33 10.57
N MET A 191 14.80 3.43 10.58
CA MET A 191 15.32 4.80 10.68
C MET A 191 15.78 5.16 12.09
N ARG A 192 15.48 4.33 13.11
CA ARG A 192 16.01 4.50 14.47
C ARG A 192 17.37 3.87 14.66
N ASP A 193 17.74 2.88 13.85
CA ASP A 193 19.08 2.31 13.85
C ASP A 193 20.03 3.22 13.06
N PRO A 194 21.00 3.91 13.70
CA PRO A 194 21.94 4.79 13.01
C PRO A 194 22.89 4.03 12.07
N ASN A 195 23.03 2.71 12.24
CA ASN A 195 23.88 1.88 11.38
C ASN A 195 23.13 1.35 10.15
N SER A 196 21.82 1.53 10.07
CA SER A 196 21.03 1.09 8.93
C SER A 196 21.39 1.91 7.68
N GLN A 197 21.31 1.29 6.50
CA GLN A 197 21.64 1.96 5.25
C GLN A 197 20.77 3.20 5.03
N ILE A 198 19.47 3.11 5.33
CA ILE A 198 18.55 4.24 5.18
C ILE A 198 18.91 5.40 6.12
N SER A 199 19.24 5.13 7.39
CA SER A 199 19.62 6.19 8.34
C SER A 199 20.86 6.94 7.90
N ARG A 200 21.88 6.22 7.39
CA ARG A 200 23.09 6.84 6.84
C ARG A 200 22.79 7.68 5.60
N MET A 201 22.03 7.15 4.65
CA MET A 201 21.63 7.88 3.44
C MET A 201 20.81 9.13 3.78
N ILE A 202 19.90 9.05 4.76
CA ILE A 202 19.11 10.21 5.20
C ILE A 202 20.01 11.26 5.86
N ALA A 203 20.99 10.84 6.66
CA ALA A 203 21.92 11.77 7.29
C ALA A 203 22.84 12.45 6.27
N GLU A 204 23.32 11.70 5.28
CA GLU A 204 24.25 12.19 4.25
C GLU A 204 23.59 13.14 3.26
N HIS A 205 22.36 12.86 2.83
CA HIS A 205 21.66 13.61 1.77
C HIS A 205 20.48 14.46 2.28
N ARG A 206 20.43 14.76 3.58
CA ARG A 206 19.26 15.38 4.25
C ARG A 206 18.64 16.55 3.47
N ASP A 207 19.48 17.45 2.97
CA ASP A 207 19.04 18.70 2.33
C ASP A 207 18.57 18.48 0.87
N GLU A 208 18.89 17.32 0.28
CA GLU A 208 18.50 16.92 -1.08
C GLU A 208 17.24 16.04 -1.08
N LEU A 209 16.80 15.55 0.09
CA LEU A 209 15.67 14.64 0.17
C LEU A 209 14.35 15.37 -0.05
N MET A 210 13.53 14.76 -0.89
CA MET A 210 12.21 15.26 -1.22
C MET A 210 11.14 14.24 -0.84
N VAL A 211 9.91 14.72 -0.68
CA VAL A 211 8.72 13.89 -0.43
C VAL A 211 7.61 14.30 -1.37
N LEU A 212 6.65 13.40 -1.58
CA LEU A 212 5.48 13.69 -2.40
C LEU A 212 4.44 14.50 -1.62
N GLN A 213 3.91 15.53 -2.27
CA GLN A 213 2.85 16.42 -1.81
C GLN A 213 3.03 16.91 -0.36
N PRO A 214 4.16 17.59 -0.04
CA PRO A 214 4.42 18.10 1.30
C PRO A 214 3.32 19.04 1.81
N GLU A 215 2.62 19.74 0.92
CA GLU A 215 1.49 20.62 1.24
C GLU A 215 0.29 19.90 1.89
N LYS A 216 0.23 18.57 1.79
CA LYS A 216 -0.81 17.74 2.43
C LYS A 216 -0.52 17.46 3.90
N ASN A 217 0.67 17.81 4.42
CA ASN A 217 1.07 17.64 5.82
C ASN A 217 0.91 16.22 6.37
N THR A 218 1.00 15.18 5.52
CA THR A 218 0.88 13.77 5.96
C THR A 218 2.16 13.23 6.59
N LEU A 219 3.27 13.98 6.50
CA LEU A 219 4.60 13.57 6.95
C LEU A 219 5.04 12.20 6.36
N PRO A 220 5.23 12.10 5.03
CA PRO A 220 5.62 10.87 4.33
C PRO A 220 6.87 10.20 4.93
N GLN A 221 6.90 8.87 4.90
CA GLN A 221 8.05 8.05 5.33
C GLN A 221 8.70 7.33 4.14
N VAL A 222 8.43 7.83 2.93
CA VAL A 222 9.12 7.48 1.68
C VAL A 222 9.79 8.75 1.16
N PHE A 223 11.11 8.72 1.08
CA PHE A 223 11.94 9.83 0.66
C PHE A 223 12.49 9.59 -0.74
N TYR A 224 12.68 10.65 -1.51
CA TYR A 224 13.21 10.60 -2.85
C TYR A 224 14.52 11.38 -2.91
N LEU A 225 15.54 10.78 -3.52
CA LEU A 225 16.82 11.41 -3.80
C LEU A 225 16.99 11.57 -5.32
N GLY A 226 17.41 12.75 -5.77
CA GLY A 226 17.51 13.06 -7.21
C GLY A 226 16.15 13.23 -7.89
N MET A 227 15.12 13.62 -7.14
CA MET A 227 13.82 13.99 -7.70
C MET A 227 13.86 15.45 -8.19
N ASP A 228 13.15 15.71 -9.28
CA ASP A 228 12.94 17.06 -9.78
C ASP A 228 11.72 17.71 -9.07
N GLU A 229 11.81 19.01 -8.76
CA GLU A 229 10.76 19.77 -8.08
C GLU A 229 9.38 19.68 -8.77
N ARG A 230 9.36 19.50 -10.09
CA ARG A 230 8.13 19.32 -10.88
C ARG A 230 7.32 18.09 -10.49
N PHE A 231 7.92 17.12 -9.78
CA PHE A 231 7.26 15.89 -9.33
C PHE A 231 6.84 15.92 -7.86
N VAL A 232 7.13 17.00 -7.12
CA VAL A 232 6.75 17.16 -5.71
C VAL A 232 5.24 17.21 -5.57
N THR A 233 4.59 18.07 -6.36
CA THR A 233 3.14 18.07 -6.53
C THR A 233 2.76 17.08 -7.62
N ARG A 234 1.47 16.75 -7.75
CA ARG A 234 1.01 15.91 -8.86
C ARG A 234 1.42 16.60 -10.18
N PRO A 235 2.33 16.01 -10.98
CA PRO A 235 2.76 16.65 -12.21
C PRO A 235 1.54 16.82 -13.12
N LEU A 236 1.41 18.01 -13.72
CA LEU A 236 0.54 18.21 -14.88
C LEU A 236 1.18 17.49 -16.05
N ALA A 237 0.97 16.18 -16.12
CA ALA A 237 1.39 15.35 -17.23
C ALA A 237 0.16 15.01 -18.06
N GLU A 238 0.22 15.25 -19.36
CA GLU A 238 -0.65 14.55 -20.28
C GLU A 238 -0.26 13.07 -20.22
N PRO A 239 -1.21 12.13 -20.11
CA PRO A 239 -0.87 10.72 -20.22
C PRO A 239 -0.12 10.53 -21.54
N VAL A 240 1.02 9.86 -21.50
CA VAL A 240 1.62 9.33 -22.74
C VAL A 240 0.57 8.39 -23.30
N ALA A 241 -0.17 8.86 -24.30
CA ALA A 241 -1.07 8.04 -25.06
C ALA A 241 -0.18 7.06 -25.84
N LEU A 242 0.15 5.94 -25.22
CA LEU A 242 0.46 4.73 -25.95
C LEU A 242 -0.86 4.30 -26.58
N GLU A 243 -1.27 5.00 -27.63
CA GLU A 243 -2.30 4.52 -28.55
C GLU A 243 -1.75 3.21 -29.15
N VAL A 244 -2.15 2.08 -28.57
CA VAL A 244 -1.88 0.77 -29.17
C VAL A 244 -2.83 0.67 -30.34
N LEU A 245 -2.46 1.20 -31.51
CA LEU A 245 -3.30 1.10 -32.69
C LEU A 245 -3.18 -0.31 -33.28
N ASP A 246 -4.29 -0.90 -33.70
CA ASP A 246 -4.27 -2.09 -34.55
C ASP A 246 -3.72 -1.74 -35.96
N PRO A 247 -3.44 -2.72 -36.84
CA PRO A 247 -2.97 -2.46 -38.20
C PRO A 247 -3.95 -1.64 -39.07
N HIS A 248 -5.17 -1.38 -38.59
CA HIS A 248 -6.19 -0.57 -39.24
C HIS A 248 -6.32 0.83 -38.61
N GLY A 249 -5.42 1.19 -37.69
CA GLY A 249 -5.43 2.50 -37.02
C GLY A 249 -6.51 2.65 -35.96
N LYS A 250 -7.12 1.54 -35.50
CA LYS A 250 -8.09 1.57 -34.40
C LYS A 250 -7.35 1.50 -33.07
N GLU A 251 -7.66 2.43 -32.18
CA GLU A 251 -7.19 2.41 -30.79
C GLU A 251 -7.59 1.09 -30.11
N MET A 252 -6.59 0.26 -29.80
CA MET A 252 -6.71 -0.84 -28.86
C MET A 252 -6.48 -0.28 -27.46
N GLY A 253 -7.40 0.57 -27.02
CA GLY A 253 -7.46 0.97 -25.63
C GLY A 253 -7.62 -0.27 -24.76
N TYR A 254 -7.07 -0.23 -23.55
CA TYR A 254 -7.56 -1.07 -22.47
C TYR A 254 -9.03 -0.66 -22.22
N GLU A 255 -9.98 -1.26 -22.96
CA GLU A 255 -11.41 -1.19 -22.64
C GLU A 255 -11.61 -1.89 -21.28
N PHE A 256 -11.46 -1.15 -20.19
CA PHE A 256 -12.05 -1.51 -18.92
C PHE A 256 -13.57 -1.37 -19.09
N ARG A 257 -14.22 -2.46 -19.48
CA ARG A 257 -15.69 -2.53 -19.41
C ARG A 257 -16.10 -2.47 -17.95
N HIS A 258 -16.79 -1.39 -17.59
CA HIS A 258 -17.52 -1.24 -16.33
C HIS A 258 -18.62 -2.30 -16.17
#